data_AF-A0A974TRI8-F1
#
_entry.id   AF-A0A974TRI8-F1
#
_cell.length_a   1.000
_cell.length_b   1.000
_cell.length_c   1.000
_cell.angle_alpha   90.00
_cell.angle_beta   90.00
_cell.angle_gamma   90.00
#
_symmetry.space_group_name_H-M   'P 1'
#
loop_
_entity.id
_entity.type
_entity.pdbx_description
1 polymer ?
#
loop_
_entity_poly.entity_id
_entity_poly.type
_entity_poly.pdbx_seq_one_letter_code
_entity_poly.pdbx_strand_id
1 'polypeptide(L)'
;MKDMRAELGLWVGRIETILIDRGVLDEKGQLAVGIGRSFPQEVEEILDGFIENPIELIGFLRISRDARDGMPLSPAVLTAAHLMAKEVLNVLQRSEFDR
;
A
#
# COMPACT_ATOMS: atom_id res chain seq x y z
N MET A 1 -19.12 3.07 7.12
CA MET A 1 -18.64 2.08 6.13
C MET A 1 -18.45 2.66 4.73
N LYS A 2 -19.39 3.44 4.17
CA LYS A 2 -19.16 4.12 2.87
C LYS A 2 -17.93 5.04 2.91
N ASP A 3 -17.76 5.79 4.01
CA ASP A 3 -16.61 6.68 4.17
C ASP A 3 -15.28 5.93 4.22
N MET A 4 -15.21 4.81 4.94
CA MET A 4 -13.98 3.98 5.00
C MET A 4 -13.55 3.46 3.63
N ARG A 5 -14.49 3.07 2.75
CA ARG A 5 -14.12 2.62 1.40
C ARG A 5 -13.55 3.77 0.56
N ALA A 6 -14.15 4.96 0.67
CA ALA A 6 -13.67 6.15 -0.02
C ALA A 6 -12.29 6.58 0.49
N GLU A 7 -12.08 6.61 1.81
CA GLU A 7 -10.79 6.91 2.43
C GLU A 7 -9.72 5.89 2.06
N LEU A 8 -10.05 4.59 2.15
CA LEU A 8 -9.14 3.52 1.75
C LEU A 8 -8.73 3.66 0.28
N GLY A 9 -9.70 3.92 -0.62
CA GLY A 9 -9.41 4.15 -2.04
C GLY A 9 -8.48 5.35 -2.27
N LEU A 10 -8.69 6.45 -1.55
CA LEU A 10 -7.83 7.63 -1.61
C LEU A 10 -6.41 7.34 -1.11
N TRP A 11 -6.28 6.72 0.06
CA TRP A 11 -4.98 6.42 0.65
C TRP A 11 -4.18 5.43 -0.19
N VAL A 12 -4.84 4.40 -0.73
CA VAL A 12 -4.18 3.40 -1.58
C VAL A 12 -3.69 4.02 -2.88
N GLY A 13 -4.45 4.93 -3.48
CA GLY A 13 -3.96 5.67 -4.65
C GLY A 13 -2.69 6.49 -4.34
N ARG A 14 -2.58 7.07 -3.14
CA ARG A 14 -1.37 7.78 -2.70
C ARG A 14 -0.20 6.84 -2.43
N ILE A 15 -0.44 5.71 -1.76
CA ILE A 15 0.56 4.67 -1.53
C ILE A 15 1.11 4.17 -2.87
N GLU A 16 0.23 3.86 -3.83
CA GLU A 16 0.61 3.44 -5.17
C GLU A 16 1.50 4.47 -5.85
N THR A 17 1.14 5.76 -5.78
CA THR A 17 1.94 6.86 -6.35
C THR A 17 3.35 6.91 -5.75
N ILE A 18 3.47 6.90 -4.41
CA ILE A 18 4.78 6.94 -3.73
C ILE A 18 5.63 5.72 -4.10
N LEU A 19 5.03 4.54 -4.18
CA LEU A 19 5.75 3.31 -4.50
C LEU A 19 6.15 3.24 -5.98
N ILE A 20 5.40 3.88 -6.88
CA ILE A 20 5.80 4.08 -8.29
C ILE A 20 7.01 5.01 -8.35
N ASP A 21 6.95 6.15 -7.66
CA ASP A 21 8.04 7.14 -7.64
C ASP A 21 9.34 6.56 -7.05
N ARG A 22 9.23 5.57 -6.15
CA ARG A 22 10.36 4.82 -5.58
C ARG A 22 10.79 3.59 -6.40
N GLY A 23 10.17 3.34 -7.55
CA GLY A 23 10.50 2.22 -8.43
C GLY A 23 10.15 0.84 -7.88
N VAL A 24 9.27 0.76 -6.87
CA VAL A 24 8.75 -0.51 -6.32
C VAL A 24 7.61 -1.03 -7.18
N LEU A 25 6.77 -0.12 -7.65
CA LEU A 25 5.67 -0.42 -8.56
C LEU A 25 5.96 0.17 -9.95
N ASP A 26 5.40 -0.44 -10.99
CA ASP A 26 5.30 0.13 -12.32
C ASP A 26 4.08 1.06 -12.44
N GLU A 27 3.95 1.77 -13.56
CA GLU A 27 2.84 2.70 -13.83
C GLU A 27 1.45 2.02 -13.81
N LYS A 28 1.39 0.69 -13.85
CA LYS A 28 0.15 -0.10 -13.75
C LYS A 28 -0.13 -0.56 -12.31
N GLY A 29 0.69 -0.16 -11.35
CA GLY A 29 0.60 -0.59 -9.96
C GLY A 29 0.97 -2.06 -9.75
N GLN A 30 1.73 -2.67 -10.66
CA GLN A 30 2.32 -4.00 -10.49
C GLN A 30 3.72 -3.87 -9.93
N LEU A 31 4.31 -4.93 -9.37
CA LEU A 31 5.72 -4.88 -8.97
C LEU A 31 6.60 -4.55 -10.17
N ALA A 32 7.50 -3.58 -10.00
CA ALA A 32 8.43 -3.20 -11.05
C ALA A 32 9.38 -4.37 -11.40
N VAL A 33 9.84 -4.40 -12.65
CA VAL A 33 10.79 -5.42 -13.11
C VAL A 33 12.07 -5.34 -12.30
N GLY A 34 12.47 -6.45 -11.68
CA GLY A 34 13.66 -6.53 -10.82
C GLY A 34 13.35 -6.52 -9.32
N ILE A 35 12.11 -6.23 -8.91
CA ILE A 35 11.65 -6.49 -7.55
C ILE A 35 11.50 -8.00 -7.37
N GLY A 36 12.49 -8.58 -6.70
CA GLY A 36 12.57 -10.01 -6.42
C GLY A 36 11.78 -10.40 -5.17
N ARG A 37 12.47 -11.02 -4.21
CA ARG A 37 11.87 -11.44 -2.93
C ARG A 37 11.89 -10.36 -1.85
N SER A 38 12.62 -9.27 -2.08
CA SER A 38 12.84 -8.17 -1.13
C SER A 38 12.61 -6.82 -1.80
N PHE A 39 12.39 -5.79 -0.99
CA PHE A 39 12.29 -4.41 -1.44
C PHE A 39 13.68 -3.82 -1.70
N PRO A 40 13.78 -2.65 -2.36
CA PRO A 40 14.95 -1.79 -2.24
C PRO A 40 15.15 -1.44 -0.76
N GLN A 41 16.40 -1.43 -0.28
CA GLN A 41 16.73 -1.28 1.15
C GLN A 41 16.01 -0.10 1.82
N GLU A 42 16.01 1.07 1.19
CA GLU A 42 15.35 2.26 1.73
C GLU A 42 13.84 2.03 1.94
N VAL A 43 13.18 1.34 1.02
CA VAL A 43 11.76 1.02 1.14
C VAL A 43 11.54 -0.05 2.21
N GLU A 44 12.43 -1.03 2.29
CA GLU A 44 12.40 -2.07 3.31
C GLU A 44 12.47 -1.46 4.71
N GLU A 45 13.40 -0.54 4.96
CA GLU A 45 13.55 0.16 6.25
C GLU A 45 12.32 1.00 6.61
N ILE A 46 11.64 1.59 5.62
CA ILE A 46 10.46 2.44 5.84
C ILE A 46 9.21 1.59 6.13
N LEU A 47 9.12 0.41 5.52
CA LEU A 47 7.97 -0.50 5.65
C LEU A 47 8.16 -1.57 6.73
N ASP A 48 9.33 -1.66 7.36
CA ASP A 48 9.65 -2.59 8.44
C ASP A 48 8.59 -2.57 9.55
N GLY A 49 8.08 -3.75 9.90
CA GLY A 49 6.99 -3.90 10.88
C GLY A 49 5.58 -3.61 10.34
N PHE A 50 5.44 -3.21 9.07
CA PHE A 50 4.14 -2.97 8.41
C PHE A 50 3.90 -3.89 7.22
N ILE A 51 4.86 -3.95 6.29
CA ILE A 51 4.83 -4.80 5.10
C ILE A 51 6.24 -5.37 4.90
N GLU A 52 6.40 -6.66 5.16
CA GLU A 52 7.72 -7.28 5.30
C GLU A 52 8.33 -7.70 3.95
N ASN A 53 7.50 -7.84 2.91
CA ASN A 53 7.96 -8.32 1.61
C ASN A 53 6.99 -7.96 0.47
N PRO A 54 7.43 -8.08 -0.79
CA PRO A 54 6.61 -7.77 -1.96
C PRO A 54 5.31 -8.60 -2.07
N ILE A 55 5.26 -9.81 -1.50
CA ILE A 55 4.06 -10.66 -1.53
C ILE A 55 2.96 -10.05 -0.64
N GLU A 56 3.33 -9.61 0.55
CA GLU A 56 2.42 -8.91 1.48
C GLU A 56 1.90 -7.60 0.88
N LEU A 57 2.78 -6.83 0.24
CA LEU A 57 2.39 -5.60 -0.47
C LEU A 57 1.31 -5.88 -1.52
N ILE A 58 1.51 -6.90 -2.35
CA ILE A 58 0.55 -7.26 -3.41
C ILE A 58 -0.78 -7.74 -2.81
N GLY A 59 -0.74 -8.52 -1.73
CA GLY A 59 -1.93 -8.92 -0.99
C GLY A 59 -2.72 -7.72 -0.46
N PHE A 60 -2.02 -6.78 0.18
CA PHE A 60 -2.58 -5.54 0.72
C PHE A 60 -3.18 -4.66 -0.39
N LEU A 61 -2.45 -4.42 -1.47
CA LEU A 61 -2.92 -3.61 -2.60
C LEU A 61 -4.13 -4.25 -3.27
N ARG A 62 -4.15 -5.57 -3.46
CA ARG A 62 -5.30 -6.28 -4.04
C ARG A 62 -6.56 -6.09 -3.20
N ILE A 63 -6.50 -6.38 -1.89
CA ILE A 63 -7.66 -6.21 -0.99
C ILE A 63 -8.15 -4.77 -1.01
N SER A 64 -7.22 -3.82 -1.05
CA SER A 64 -7.55 -2.40 -1.03
C SER A 64 -8.18 -1.92 -2.34
N ARG A 65 -7.71 -2.42 -3.48
CA ARG A 65 -8.32 -2.17 -4.81
C ARG A 65 -9.71 -2.79 -4.88
N ASP A 66 -9.88 -4.02 -4.41
CA ASP A 66 -11.19 -4.67 -4.30
C ASP A 66 -12.15 -3.79 -3.47
N ALA A 67 -11.68 -3.22 -2.36
CA ALA A 67 -12.48 -2.30 -1.55
C ALA A 67 -12.91 -1.04 -2.32
N ARG A 68 -11.96 -0.42 -3.04
CA ARG A 68 -12.14 0.78 -3.87
C ARG A 68 -13.12 0.54 -5.01
N ASP A 69 -13.02 -0.61 -5.67
CA ASP A 69 -13.81 -0.97 -6.86
C ASP A 69 -15.20 -1.51 -6.49
N GLY A 70 -15.57 -1.47 -5.21
CA GLY A 70 -16.90 -1.84 -4.72
C GLY A 70 -17.08 -3.34 -4.50
N MET A 71 -16.01 -4.14 -4.57
CA MET A 71 -16.09 -5.58 -4.34
C MET A 71 -16.49 -5.87 -2.88
N PRO A 72 -17.23 -6.97 -2.65
CA PRO A 72 -17.66 -7.36 -1.31
C PRO A 72 -16.46 -7.76 -0.46
N LEU A 73 -16.32 -7.11 0.70
CA LEU A 73 -15.35 -7.44 1.74
C LEU A 73 -16.12 -7.60 3.05
N SER A 74 -15.65 -8.50 3.91
CA SER A 74 -16.19 -8.58 5.27
C SER A 74 -15.87 -7.28 6.03
N PRO A 75 -16.70 -6.88 7.01
CA PRO A 75 -16.41 -5.69 7.81
C PRO A 75 -15.03 -5.73 8.49
N ALA A 76 -14.61 -6.91 8.96
CA ALA A 76 -13.31 -7.10 9.60
C ALA A 76 -12.15 -6.85 8.61
N VAL A 77 -12.25 -7.37 7.38
CA VAL A 77 -11.24 -7.15 6.34
C VAL A 77 -11.17 -5.70 5.92
N LEU A 78 -12.32 -5.02 5.78
CA LEU A 78 -12.35 -3.59 5.45
C LEU A 78 -11.69 -2.74 6.54
N THR A 79 -11.97 -3.03 7.81
CA THR A 79 -11.32 -2.33 8.94
C THR A 79 -9.83 -2.58 8.99
N ALA A 80 -9.39 -3.83 8.80
CA ALA A 80 -7.96 -4.15 8.77
C ALA A 80 -7.24 -3.44 7.60
N ALA A 81 -7.80 -3.48 6.39
CA ALA A 81 -7.23 -2.81 5.23
C ALA A 81 -7.16 -1.29 5.41
N HIS A 82 -8.20 -0.68 5.97
CA HIS A 82 -8.24 0.76 6.27
C HIS A 82 -7.17 1.17 7.28
N LEU A 83 -7.01 0.42 8.38
CA LEU A 83 -5.96 0.66 9.38
C LEU A 83 -4.57 0.50 8.77
N MET A 84 -4.31 -0.59 8.04
CA MET A 84 -3.02 -0.81 7.40
C MET A 84 -2.70 0.30 6.38
N ALA A 85 -3.67 0.69 5.55
CA ALA A 85 -3.47 1.77 4.57
C ALA A 85 -3.12 3.10 5.24
N LYS A 86 -3.77 3.42 6.37
CA LYS A 86 -3.46 4.62 7.14
C LYS A 86 -2.01 4.60 7.64
N GLU A 87 -1.59 3.51 8.28
CA GLU A 87 -0.25 3.42 8.87
C GLU A 87 0.84 3.37 7.79
N VAL A 88 0.66 2.56 6.74
CA VAL A 88 1.58 2.49 5.60
C VAL A 88 1.73 3.86 4.92
N LEU A 89 0.62 4.58 4.69
CA LEU A 89 0.70 5.91 4.10
C LEU A 89 1.46 6.88 5.02
N ASN A 90 1.22 6.83 6.34
CA ASN A 90 1.90 7.70 7.29
C ASN A 90 3.43 7.49 7.27
N VAL A 91 3.92 6.25 7.26
CA VAL A 91 5.36 5.97 7.25
C VAL A 91 6.01 6.31 5.91
N LEU A 92 5.32 6.03 4.80
CA LEU A 92 5.76 6.42 3.47
C LEU A 92 5.86 7.94 3.31
N GLN A 93 4.95 8.72 3.92
CA GLN A 93 4.99 10.18 3.84
C GLN A 93 6.03 10.80 4.77
N ARG A 94 6.22 10.28 5.99
CA ARG A 94 7.24 10.81 6.92
C ARG A 94 8.64 10.76 6.33
N SER A 95 8.94 9.68 5.62
CA SER A 95 10.21 9.52 4.90
C SER A 95 10.40 10.47 3.71
N GLU A 96 9.36 11.17 3.25
CA GLU A 96 9.51 12.26 2.26
C GLU A 96 9.96 13.58 2.89
N PHE A 97 9.70 13.79 4.19
CA PHE A 97 10.05 15.03 4.90
C PHE A 97 11.47 15.02 5.47
N ASP A 98 12.10 13.84 5.58
CA ASP A 98 13.45 13.67 6.13
C ASP A 98 14.56 13.67 5.04
N ARG A 99 14.20 13.93 3.78
CA ARG A 99 15.13 14.11 2.64
C ARG A 99 15.29 15.58 2.28
#